data_AF-A0A1M5WBS0-F1
#
_entry.id   AF-A0A1M5WBS0-F1
#
_cell.length_a   1.000
_cell.length_b   1.000
_cell.length_c   1.000
_cell.angle_alpha   90.00
_cell.angle_beta   90.00
_cell.angle_gamma   90.00
#
_symmetry.space_group_name_H-M   'P 1'
#
loop_
_entity.id
_entity.type
_entity.pdbx_description
1 polymer ?
#
loop_
_entity_poly.entity_id
_entity_poly.type
_entity_poly.pdbx_seq_one_letter_code
_entity_poly.pdbx_strand_id
1 'polypeptide(L)'
;MLKELYSWVKKSDVGSKSNSSSSKSSTKSIKVGSKVYLSKGAEKYATGENIPSSIKGKNYTVQQIKGNKVLLKEIYSWVYKSDVGGSGASSKPKPKSFKPGQKVTVKKSASTFATGESIADFVKGNSYTVKQVKSDRVLLGGIISWVLINDLK
;
A
#
# COMPACT_ATOMS: atom_id res chain seq x y z
N MET A 1 58.53 2.88 14.91
CA MET A 1 59.40 3.68 14.02
C MET A 1 59.84 2.71 12.92
N LEU A 2 59.53 2.77 11.63
CA LEU A 2 58.95 3.71 10.66
C LEU A 2 58.28 2.83 9.55
N LYS A 3 57.04 3.10 9.13
CA LYS A 3 56.64 3.74 7.85
C LYS A 3 57.21 3.03 6.59
N GLU A 4 56.31 2.50 5.76
CA GLU A 4 56.10 2.93 4.34
C GLU A 4 56.85 2.03 3.34
N LEU A 5 56.40 1.63 2.13
CA LEU A 5 55.39 2.09 1.19
C LEU A 5 54.97 0.94 0.24
N TYR A 6 53.73 1.06 -0.23
CA TYR A 6 53.12 0.40 -1.38
C TYR A 6 53.65 0.94 -2.71
N SER A 7 53.89 0.07 -3.72
CA SER A 7 53.64 0.26 -5.18
C SER A 7 54.02 -1.06 -5.88
N TRP A 8 53.33 -1.64 -6.87
CA TRP A 8 52.83 -1.07 -8.12
C TRP A 8 51.76 -1.99 -8.77
N VAL A 9 50.87 -1.38 -9.54
CA VAL A 9 49.61 -1.85 -10.16
C VAL A 9 49.76 -2.27 -11.64
N LYS A 10 48.84 -3.09 -12.19
CA LYS A 10 48.27 -3.10 -13.58
C LYS A 10 47.93 -4.56 -13.97
N LYS A 11 46.81 -4.92 -14.63
CA LYS A 11 45.56 -4.27 -15.07
C LYS A 11 44.70 -5.34 -15.79
N SER A 12 43.38 -5.34 -15.58
CA SER A 12 42.32 -5.57 -16.61
C SER A 12 40.94 -5.61 -15.91
N ASP A 13 40.20 -4.49 -15.92
CA ASP A 13 39.05 -4.17 -16.80
C ASP A 13 37.76 -4.95 -16.44
N VAL A 14 36.88 -4.33 -15.63
CA VAL A 14 35.59 -3.71 -16.05
C VAL A 14 34.49 -4.76 -16.34
N GLY A 15 33.40 -4.85 -15.59
CA GLY A 15 32.93 -4.05 -14.49
C GLY A 15 31.74 -4.71 -13.77
N SER A 16 31.48 -4.27 -12.55
CA SER A 16 30.22 -4.50 -11.87
C SER A 16 29.91 -3.26 -11.08
N LYS A 17 28.98 -2.48 -11.62
CA LYS A 17 28.43 -1.27 -11.03
C LYS A 17 27.61 -1.71 -9.81
N SER A 18 28.27 -1.87 -8.67
CA SER A 18 27.61 -2.03 -7.37
C SER A 18 27.03 -0.68 -6.98
N ASN A 19 25.85 -0.39 -7.53
CA ASN A 19 25.04 0.73 -7.11
C ASN A 19 24.44 0.37 -5.75
N SER A 20 25.26 0.52 -4.69
CA SER A 20 24.82 0.59 -3.30
C SER A 20 23.94 1.82 -3.14
N SER A 21 22.70 1.71 -3.61
CA SER A 21 21.65 2.65 -3.27
C SER A 21 21.24 2.35 -1.83
N SER A 22 21.98 2.95 -0.90
CA SER A 22 21.53 3.07 0.49
C SER A 22 20.26 3.94 0.46
N SER A 23 19.11 3.30 0.26
CA SER A 23 17.84 3.95 0.49
C SER A 23 17.77 4.21 1.99
N LYS A 24 18.05 5.46 2.38
CA LYS A 24 17.74 5.99 3.71
C LYS A 24 16.22 5.91 3.87
N SER A 25 15.74 4.73 4.26
CA SER A 25 14.36 4.49 4.64
C SER A 25 14.12 5.26 5.93
N SER A 26 13.47 6.41 5.80
CA SER A 26 12.94 7.21 6.89
C SER A 26 12.30 6.29 7.92
N THR A 27 12.87 6.25 9.13
CA THR A 27 12.59 5.24 10.15
C THR A 27 11.24 5.52 10.81
N LYS A 28 10.14 5.39 10.06
CA LYS A 28 8.81 5.25 10.68
C LYS A 28 8.85 3.97 11.48
N SER A 29 8.69 4.08 12.80
CA SER A 29 8.68 2.94 13.71
C SER A 29 7.58 1.96 13.29
N ILE A 30 7.96 0.80 12.77
CA ILE A 30 7.05 -0.29 12.41
C ILE A 30 6.42 -0.83 13.70
N LYS A 31 5.10 -0.96 13.73
CA LYS A 31 4.34 -1.50 14.86
C LYS A 31 3.55 -2.74 14.45
N VAL A 32 3.29 -3.64 15.38
CA VAL A 32 2.35 -4.76 15.19
C VAL A 32 0.99 -4.23 14.76
N GLY A 33 0.33 -4.91 13.82
CA GLY A 33 -0.93 -4.48 13.20
C GLY A 33 -0.78 -3.47 12.06
N SER A 34 0.39 -2.85 11.88
CA SER A 34 0.63 -1.93 10.76
C SER A 34 0.72 -2.66 9.43
N LYS A 35 0.33 -2.00 8.34
CA LYS A 35 0.64 -2.47 6.98
C LYS A 35 2.01 -1.98 6.54
N VAL A 36 2.82 -2.92 6.05
CA VAL A 36 4.16 -2.66 5.52
C VAL A 36 4.25 -3.19 4.09
N TYR A 37 5.02 -2.51 3.26
CA TYR A 37 5.25 -2.94 1.88
C TYR A 37 6.54 -3.74 1.80
N LEU A 38 6.44 -4.96 1.28
CA LEU A 38 7.59 -5.81 1.00
C LEU A 38 8.24 -5.36 -0.32
N SER A 39 9.49 -4.93 -0.24
CA SER A 39 10.24 -4.41 -1.38
C SER A 39 10.32 -5.42 -2.52
N LYS A 40 10.29 -4.92 -3.76
CA LYS A 40 10.59 -5.74 -4.95
C LYS A 40 12.02 -6.27 -4.96
N GLY A 41 12.93 -5.57 -4.28
CA GLY A 41 14.32 -5.97 -4.11
C GLY A 41 14.56 -6.96 -2.96
N ALA A 42 13.53 -7.36 -2.21
CA ALA A 42 13.70 -8.36 -1.15
C ALA A 42 14.05 -9.72 -1.78
N GLU A 43 15.17 -10.33 -1.36
CA GLU A 43 15.67 -11.57 -1.96
C GLU A 43 15.31 -12.80 -1.15
N LYS A 44 15.57 -12.76 0.17
CA LYS A 44 15.42 -13.90 1.07
C LYS A 44 14.54 -13.56 2.26
N TYR A 45 13.76 -14.53 2.69
CA TYR A 45 13.13 -14.48 4.00
C TYR A 45 14.21 -14.49 5.08
N ALA A 46 13.85 -14.06 6.29
CA ALA A 46 14.74 -14.13 7.43
C ALA A 46 14.94 -15.56 7.97
N THR A 47 14.28 -16.55 7.35
CA THR A 47 14.46 -18.00 7.47
C THR A 47 15.45 -18.57 6.45
N GLY A 48 15.81 -17.81 5.40
CA GLY A 48 16.87 -18.14 4.44
C GLY A 48 16.39 -18.54 3.03
N GLU A 49 15.12 -18.94 2.89
CA GLU A 49 14.51 -19.29 1.62
C GLU A 49 14.34 -18.05 0.72
N ASN A 50 14.36 -18.28 -0.60
CA ASN A 50 14.14 -17.21 -1.56
C ASN A 50 12.67 -16.76 -1.53
N ILE A 51 12.46 -15.44 -1.59
CA ILE A 51 11.13 -14.85 -1.67
C ILE A 51 10.63 -15.00 -3.11
N PRO A 52 9.50 -15.67 -3.35
CA PRO A 52 8.91 -15.75 -4.68
C PRO A 52 8.52 -14.36 -5.21
N SER A 53 8.70 -14.11 -6.50
CA SER A 53 8.31 -12.85 -7.15
C SER A 53 6.86 -12.48 -6.88
N SER A 54 5.97 -13.47 -6.81
CA SER A 54 4.53 -13.32 -6.48
C SER A 54 4.26 -12.73 -5.09
N ILE A 55 5.22 -12.80 -4.16
CA ILE A 55 5.09 -12.28 -2.80
C ILE A 55 5.61 -10.84 -2.71
N LYS A 56 6.58 -10.47 -3.56
CA LYS A 56 7.22 -9.15 -3.53
C LYS A 56 6.28 -8.05 -4.03
N GLY A 57 6.56 -6.81 -3.63
CA GLY A 57 5.83 -5.64 -4.12
C GLY A 57 4.38 -5.55 -3.63
N LYS A 58 4.09 -6.14 -2.47
CA LYS A 58 2.75 -6.20 -1.87
C LYS A 58 2.78 -5.66 -0.45
N ASN A 59 1.60 -5.32 0.06
CA ASN A 59 1.43 -4.88 1.44
C ASN A 59 0.94 -6.05 2.30
N TYR A 60 1.55 -6.16 3.48
CA TYR A 60 1.26 -7.20 4.45
C TYR A 60 1.05 -6.60 5.82
N THR A 61 0.23 -7.23 6.64
CA THR A 61 0.04 -6.84 8.03
C THR A 61 1.14 -7.44 8.89
N VAL A 62 1.77 -6.60 9.72
CA VAL A 62 2.76 -7.07 10.70
C VAL A 62 2.04 -7.83 11.81
N GLN A 63 2.35 -9.12 11.95
CA GLN A 63 1.84 -9.97 13.00
C GLN A 63 2.73 -9.90 14.25
N GLN A 64 4.05 -9.95 14.08
CA GLN A 64 5.02 -9.93 15.18
C GLN A 64 6.30 -9.19 14.75
N ILE A 65 7.04 -8.71 15.75
CA ILE A 65 8.33 -8.05 15.57
C ILE A 65 9.32 -8.72 16.53
N LYS A 66 10.49 -9.14 16.00
CA LYS A 66 11.56 -9.73 16.80
C LYS A 66 12.90 -9.21 16.27
N GLY A 67 13.56 -8.34 17.04
CA GLY A 67 14.82 -7.71 16.65
C GLY A 67 14.72 -6.95 15.33
N ASN A 68 15.52 -7.36 14.34
CA ASN A 68 15.52 -6.82 12.98
C ASN A 68 14.56 -7.53 12.00
N LYS A 69 13.66 -8.40 12.50
CA LYS A 69 12.73 -9.19 11.70
C LYS A 69 11.27 -8.82 12.00
N VAL A 70 10.41 -8.98 11.01
CA VAL A 70 8.95 -8.86 11.15
C VAL A 70 8.26 -10.09 10.56
N LEU A 71 7.23 -10.59 11.23
CA LEU A 71 6.38 -11.68 10.73
C LEU A 71 5.20 -11.06 9.97
N LEU A 72 5.00 -11.48 8.73
CA LEU A 72 3.91 -11.01 7.87
C LEU A 72 2.71 -11.95 7.97
N LYS A 73 1.55 -11.42 8.40
CA LYS A 73 0.36 -12.20 8.76
C LYS A 73 -0.18 -13.06 7.61
N GLU A 74 -0.21 -12.52 6.38
CA GLU A 74 -0.84 -13.20 5.25
C GLU A 74 0.02 -14.31 4.64
N ILE A 75 1.32 -14.34 4.93
CA ILE A 75 2.25 -15.35 4.39
C ILE A 75 2.97 -16.16 5.48
N TYR A 76 2.79 -15.80 6.75
CA TYR A 76 3.44 -16.42 7.91
C TYR A 76 4.96 -16.58 7.79
N SER A 77 5.61 -15.68 7.07
CA SER A 77 7.06 -15.70 6.87
C SER A 77 7.72 -14.47 7.49
N TRP A 78 8.90 -14.68 8.05
CA TRP A 78 9.72 -13.61 8.60
C TRP A 78 10.49 -12.91 7.49
N VAL A 79 10.48 -11.57 7.49
CA VAL A 79 11.27 -10.73 6.57
C VAL A 79 12.08 -9.72 7.37
N TYR A 80 13.16 -9.19 6.77
CA TYR A 80 13.98 -8.18 7.43
C TYR A 80 13.32 -6.81 7.42
N LYS A 81 13.51 -6.03 8.49
CA LYS A 81 13.04 -4.64 8.59
C LYS A 81 13.62 -3.74 7.49
N SER A 82 14.79 -4.08 6.94
CA SER A 82 15.40 -3.40 5.79
C SER A 82 14.61 -3.60 4.49
N ASP A 83 13.92 -4.74 4.37
CA ASP A 83 13.22 -5.14 3.16
C ASP A 83 11.75 -4.71 3.18
N VAL A 84 11.28 -4.21 4.32
CA VAL A 84 9.95 -3.66 4.49
C VAL A 84 10.00 -2.16 4.73
N GLY A 85 9.35 -1.42 3.84
CA GLY A 85 9.28 0.04 3.89
C GLY A 85 7.87 0.51 4.22
N GLY A 86 7.77 1.76 4.68
CA GLY A 86 6.50 2.43 4.94
C GLY A 86 5.48 2.11 3.85
N SER A 87 4.26 1.74 4.27
CA SER A 87 3.11 1.34 3.44
C SER A 87 3.22 1.86 2.00
N GLY A 88 3.88 1.09 1.15
CA GLY A 88 4.01 1.34 -0.27
C GLY A 88 2.63 1.20 -0.84
N ALA A 89 1.90 2.32 -0.86
CA ALA A 89 0.50 2.45 -1.25
C ALA A 89 -0.28 1.14 -1.09
N SER A 90 -0.47 0.66 0.15
CA SER A 90 -1.65 -0.15 0.37
C SER A 90 -2.81 0.78 0.03
N SER A 91 -3.44 0.56 -1.11
CA SER A 91 -4.81 1.00 -1.36
C SER A 91 -5.74 0.26 -0.40
N LYS A 92 -5.51 0.38 0.92
CA LYS A 92 -6.63 0.58 1.82
C LYS A 92 -7.33 1.78 1.20
N PRO A 93 -8.55 1.66 0.66
CA PRO A 93 -9.25 2.84 0.19
C PRO A 93 -9.19 3.80 1.38
N LYS A 94 -8.48 4.91 1.20
CA LYS A 94 -8.65 6.08 2.05
C LYS A 94 -10.16 6.22 2.15
N PRO A 95 -10.77 6.27 3.36
CA PRO A 95 -12.21 6.41 3.45
C PRO A 95 -12.56 7.56 2.50
N LYS A 96 -13.39 7.26 1.48
CA LYS A 96 -13.67 8.27 0.46
C LYS A 96 -14.36 9.40 1.20
N SER A 97 -13.59 10.45 1.45
CA SER A 97 -14.06 11.59 2.20
C SER A 97 -14.76 12.46 1.18
N PHE A 98 -16.08 12.30 1.13
CA PHE A 98 -16.92 13.17 0.34
C PHE A 98 -17.18 14.46 1.10
N LYS A 99 -17.47 15.54 0.37
CA LYS A 99 -17.89 16.82 0.95
C LYS A 99 -19.20 17.27 0.29
N PRO A 100 -20.10 17.95 1.03
CA PRO A 100 -21.22 18.65 0.41
C PRO A 100 -20.76 19.54 -0.76
N GLY A 101 -21.51 19.54 -1.85
CA GLY A 101 -21.18 20.24 -3.10
C GLY A 101 -20.30 19.46 -4.09
N GLN A 102 -19.64 18.37 -3.66
CA GLN A 102 -18.85 17.52 -4.56
C GLN A 102 -19.75 16.78 -5.56
N LYS A 103 -19.34 16.65 -6.83
CA LYS A 103 -19.97 15.68 -7.75
C LYS A 103 -19.34 14.30 -7.59
N VAL A 104 -20.17 13.28 -7.46
CA VAL A 104 -19.78 11.87 -7.31
C VAL A 104 -20.57 11.00 -8.25
N THR A 105 -19.93 9.95 -8.78
CA THR A 105 -20.60 9.04 -9.71
C THR A 105 -21.06 7.78 -8.99
N VAL A 106 -22.32 7.39 -9.20
CA VAL A 106 -22.83 6.09 -8.74
C VAL A 106 -22.21 5.00 -9.62
N LYS A 107 -21.61 3.98 -9.01
CA LYS A 107 -21.02 2.86 -9.75
C LYS A 107 -22.10 2.11 -10.52
N LYS A 108 -21.72 1.58 -11.70
CA LYS A 108 -22.61 0.70 -12.49
C LYS A 108 -22.98 -0.59 -11.77
N SER A 109 -22.13 -1.04 -10.84
CA SER A 109 -22.35 -2.24 -10.02
C SER A 109 -23.27 -2.01 -8.81
N ALA A 110 -23.70 -0.79 -8.54
CA ALA A 110 -24.55 -0.50 -7.40
C ALA A 110 -25.95 -1.07 -7.64
N SER A 111 -26.47 -1.86 -6.69
CA SER A 111 -27.77 -2.54 -6.81
C SER A 111 -28.87 -1.83 -6.03
N THR A 112 -28.56 -1.34 -4.83
CA THR A 112 -29.55 -0.93 -3.84
C THR A 112 -29.08 0.34 -3.14
N PHE A 113 -30.01 1.28 -2.93
CA PHE A 113 -29.76 2.44 -2.08
C PHE A 113 -29.53 2.01 -0.64
N ALA A 114 -28.92 2.88 0.16
CA ALA A 114 -28.74 2.64 1.59
C ALA A 114 -30.08 2.67 2.37
N THR A 115 -31.17 3.06 1.73
CA THR A 115 -32.56 3.01 2.22
C THR A 115 -33.27 1.69 1.86
N GLY A 116 -32.68 0.85 1.01
CA GLY A 116 -33.19 -0.48 0.67
C GLY A 116 -33.88 -0.58 -0.69
N GLU A 117 -34.23 0.52 -1.36
CA GLU A 117 -34.81 0.46 -2.70
C GLU A 117 -33.78 0.13 -3.77
N SER A 118 -34.21 -0.57 -4.83
CA SER A 118 -33.39 -0.84 -6.00
C SER A 118 -32.98 0.45 -6.72
N ILE A 119 -31.73 0.51 -7.15
CA ILE A 119 -31.21 1.64 -7.93
C ILE A 119 -31.65 1.46 -9.39
N ALA A 120 -32.38 2.45 -9.91
CA ALA A 120 -32.78 2.48 -11.32
C ALA A 120 -31.56 2.59 -12.25
N ASP A 121 -31.65 2.01 -13.45
CA ASP A 121 -30.50 1.96 -14.37
C ASP A 121 -30.02 3.33 -14.82
N PHE A 122 -30.92 4.30 -14.96
CA PHE A 122 -30.54 5.69 -15.27
C PHE A 122 -29.78 6.37 -14.13
N VAL A 123 -29.72 5.80 -12.93
CA VAL A 123 -28.90 6.35 -11.82
C VAL A 123 -27.48 5.82 -11.89
N LYS A 124 -27.31 4.57 -12.36
CA LYS A 124 -26.04 3.86 -12.42
C LYS A 124 -25.12 4.49 -13.47
N GLY A 125 -23.92 4.85 -13.06
CA GLY A 125 -22.92 5.48 -13.94
C GLY A 125 -23.08 6.99 -14.10
N ASN A 126 -24.13 7.59 -13.53
CA ASN A 126 -24.36 9.02 -13.57
C ASN A 126 -23.81 9.74 -12.34
N SER A 127 -23.59 11.04 -12.50
CA SER A 127 -22.96 11.90 -11.49
C SER A 127 -23.95 12.84 -10.84
N TYR A 128 -23.88 12.92 -9.51
CA TYR A 128 -24.80 13.70 -8.69
C TYR A 128 -24.03 14.53 -7.67
N THR A 129 -24.62 15.65 -7.26
CA THR A 129 -24.03 16.54 -6.25
C THR A 129 -24.30 15.97 -4.86
N VAL A 130 -23.27 15.92 -4.02
CA VAL A 130 -23.41 15.52 -2.62
C VAL A 130 -24.14 16.61 -1.84
N LYS A 131 -25.25 16.27 -1.18
CA LYS A 131 -25.97 17.17 -0.25
C LYS A 131 -25.52 16.96 1.18
N GLN A 132 -25.32 15.70 1.59
CA GLN A 132 -24.99 15.36 2.97
C GLN A 132 -24.09 14.12 3.00
N VAL A 133 -23.17 14.07 3.96
CA VAL A 133 -22.24 12.96 4.16
C VAL A 133 -22.45 12.40 5.56
N LYS A 134 -22.58 11.08 5.65
CA LYS A 134 -22.52 10.30 6.89
C LYS A 134 -21.30 9.39 6.85
N SER A 135 -21.05 8.64 7.93
CA SER A 135 -19.88 7.76 8.04
C SER A 135 -19.86 6.62 7.00
N ASP A 136 -21.03 6.16 6.56
CA ASP A 136 -21.22 4.98 5.70
C ASP A 136 -21.88 5.29 4.34
N ARG A 137 -22.55 6.44 4.23
CA ARG A 137 -23.41 6.79 3.08
C ARG A 137 -23.43 8.29 2.78
N VAL A 138 -23.90 8.63 1.59
CA VAL A 138 -23.95 10.00 1.06
C VAL A 138 -25.32 10.27 0.44
N LEU A 139 -25.92 11.42 0.76
CA LEU A 139 -27.17 11.88 0.16
C LEU A 139 -26.86 12.60 -1.15
N LEU A 140 -27.42 12.11 -2.25
CA LEU A 140 -27.19 12.68 -3.58
C LEU A 140 -28.35 13.59 -4.01
N GLY A 141 -28.03 14.81 -4.41
CA GLY A 141 -28.94 15.77 -5.02
C GLY A 141 -29.33 15.34 -6.45
N GLY A 142 -30.59 15.56 -6.81
CA GLY A 142 -31.17 15.11 -8.08
C GLY A 142 -31.95 13.80 -7.94
N ILE A 143 -31.47 12.86 -7.13
CA ILE A 143 -32.19 11.61 -6.80
C ILE A 143 -32.72 11.57 -5.36
N ILE A 144 -32.24 12.46 -4.48
CA ILE A 144 -32.66 12.61 -3.07
C ILE A 144 -32.64 11.28 -2.30
N SER A 145 -31.64 10.44 -2.60
CA SER A 145 -31.49 9.12 -1.98
C SER A 145 -30.09 8.93 -1.42
N TRP A 146 -29.98 8.08 -0.40
CA TRP A 146 -28.73 7.73 0.26
C TRP A 146 -28.03 6.61 -0.50
N VAL A 147 -26.79 6.83 -0.91
CA VAL A 147 -25.95 5.83 -1.59
C VAL A 147 -24.77 5.48 -0.68
N LEU A 148 -24.42 4.19 -0.60
CA LEU A 148 -23.27 3.74 0.19
C LEU A 148 -21.98 4.33 -0.37
N ILE A 149 -21.05 4.72 0.52
CA ILE A 149 -19.74 5.27 0.13
C ILE A 149 -18.96 4.30 -0.77
N ASN A 150 -19.18 3.00 -0.59
CA ASN A 150 -18.57 1.96 -1.41
C ASN A 150 -19.12 1.91 -2.84
N ASP A 151 -20.33 2.41 -3.07
CA ASP A 151 -21.00 2.46 -4.38
C ASP A 151 -20.75 3.77 -5.13
N LEU A 152 -19.88 4.63 -4.60
CA LEU A 152 -19.50 5.90 -5.20
C LEU A 152 -18.05 5.87 -5.69
N LYS A 153 -17.80 6.60 -6.78
CA LYS A 153 -16.46 6.88 -7.32
C LYS A 153 -16.28 8.36 -7.64
#